data_AF-A0A3B0C1S7-F1
#
_entry.id   AF-A0A3B0C1S7-F1
#
_cell.length_a   1.000
_cell.length_b   1.000
_cell.length_c   1.000
_cell.angle_alpha   90.00
_cell.angle_beta   90.00
_cell.angle_gamma   90.00
#
_symmetry.space_group_name_H-M   'P 1'
#
loop_
_entity.id
_entity.type
_entity.pdbx_description
1 polymer ?
#
loop_
_entity_poly.entity_id
_entity_poly.type
_entity_poly.pdbx_seq_one_letter_code
_entity_poly.pdbx_strand_id
1 'polypeptide(L)' 'MNRILNIISLTASFSVVMAVLILIQEYTIGQIGGFRKIILTDTIPLRFLLYPIVAIILIVRFFKFHIPNRQS' A
#
# COMPACT_ATOMS: atom_id res chain seq x y z
N MET A 1 12.23 2.80 -27.11
CA MET A 1 11.25 2.20 -26.18
C MET A 1 10.26 3.28 -25.77
N ASN A 2 8.97 3.14 -26.11
CA ASN A 2 7.98 4.20 -25.94
C ASN A 2 7.79 4.54 -24.45
N ARG A 3 8.31 5.68 -23.99
CA ARG A 3 8.20 6.16 -22.60
C ARG A 3 6.74 6.15 -22.08
N ILE A 4 5.79 6.41 -22.97
CA ILE A 4 4.35 6.36 -22.68
C ILE A 4 3.91 4.96 -22.26
N LEU A 5 4.33 3.91 -22.97
CA LEU A 5 4.03 2.52 -22.61
C LEU A 5 4.62 2.14 -21.24
N ASN A 6 5.83 2.61 -20.93
CA ASN A 6 6.44 2.38 -19.63
C ASN A 6 5.66 3.07 -18.49
N ILE A 7 5.21 4.31 -18.70
CA ILE A 7 4.41 5.03 -17.71
C ILE A 7 3.07 4.34 -17.49
N ILE A 8 2.38 3.94 -18.57
CA ILE A 8 1.11 3.21 -18.47
C ILE A 8 1.31 1.89 -17.71
N SER A 9 2.35 1.13 -18.04
CA SER A 9 2.68 -0.12 -17.37
C SER A 9 3.00 0.07 -15.88
N LEU A 10 3.75 1.13 -15.55
CA LEU A 10 4.06 1.49 -14.16
C LEU A 10 2.80 1.85 -13.37
N THR A 11 1.96 2.73 -13.93
CA THR A 11 0.71 3.16 -13.29
C THR A 11 -0.26 1.99 -13.11
N ALA A 12 -0.39 1.12 -14.11
CA ALA A 12 -1.23 -0.07 -14.02
C ALA A 12 -0.73 -1.01 -12.91
N SER A 13 0.58 -1.26 -12.85
CA SER A 13 1.19 -2.09 -11.81
C SER A 13 0.98 -1.51 -10.41
N PHE A 14 1.15 -0.19 -10.28
CA PHE A 14 0.92 0.53 -9.02
C PHE A 14 -0.55 0.46 -8.58
N SER A 15 -1.50 0.65 -9.50
CA SER A 15 -2.93 0.52 -9.22
C SER A 15 -3.31 -0.88 -8.73
N VAL A 16 -2.76 -1.95 -9.34
CA VAL A 16 -3.00 -3.32 -8.89
C VAL A 16 -2.50 -3.54 -7.47
N VAL A 17 -1.29 -3.09 -7.15
CA VAL A 17 -0.74 -3.19 -5.79
C VAL A 17 -1.61 -2.45 -4.79
N MET A 18 -2.04 -1.23 -5.11
CA MET A 18 -2.93 -0.45 -4.24
C MET A 18 -4.28 -1.13 -4.04
N ALA A 19 -4.88 -1.71 -5.09
CA ALA A 19 -6.14 -2.45 -4.99
C ALA A 19 -6.01 -3.66 -4.05
N VAL A 20 -4.92 -4.42 -4.17
CA VAL A 20 -4.65 -5.57 -3.28
C VAL A 20 -4.46 -5.10 -1.83
N LEU A 21 -3.72 -4.02 -1.60
CA LEU A 21 -3.54 -3.47 -0.26
C LEU A 21 -4.88 -3.03 0.36
N ILE A 22 -5.73 -2.35 -0.39
CA ILE A 22 -7.07 -1.94 0.07
C ILE A 22 -7.91 -3.19 0.40
N LEU A 23 -7.88 -4.21 -0.46
CA LEU A 23 -8.61 -5.44 -0.21
C LEU A 23 -8.15 -6.13 1.08
N ILE A 24 -6.84 -6.29 1.27
CA ILE A 24 -6.28 -6.84 2.52
C ILE A 24 -6.69 -5.99 3.72
N GLN A 25 -6.66 -4.66 3.59
CA GLN A 25 -7.10 -3.73 4.64
C GLN A 25 -8.56 -3.98 5.05
N GLU A 26 -9.45 -4.15 4.09
CA GLU A 26 -10.88 -4.42 4.35
C GLU A 26 -11.08 -5.76 5.06
N TYR A 27 -10.36 -6.80 4.64
CA TYR A 27 -10.45 -8.13 5.24
C TYR A 27 -9.76 -8.24 6.61
N THR A 28 -8.75 -7.42 6.90
CA THR A 28 -8.01 -7.47 8.17
C THR A 28 -8.46 -6.36 9.13
N ILE A 29 -8.00 -5.13 8.91
CA ILE A 29 -8.21 -3.99 9.81
C ILE A 29 -9.64 -3.44 9.73
N GLY A 30 -10.31 -3.59 8.58
CA GLY A 30 -11.72 -3.23 8.41
C GLY A 30 -12.65 -3.97 9.38
N GLN A 31 -12.23 -5.14 9.89
CA GLN A 31 -12.96 -5.93 10.87
C GLN A 31 -12.59 -5.61 12.33
N ILE A 32 -11.46 -4.94 12.58
CA ILE A 32 -11.05 -4.52 13.93
C ILE A 32 -11.87 -3.27 14.31
N GLY A 33 -12.90 -3.48 15.13
CA GLY A 33 -13.90 -2.45 15.48
C GLY A 33 -13.34 -1.11 15.98
N GLY A 34 -12.14 -1.11 16.59
CA GLY A 34 -11.47 0.12 17.07
C GLY A 34 -10.95 1.05 15.97
N PHE A 35 -10.52 0.51 14.82
CA PHE A 35 -10.04 1.31 13.68
C PHE A 35 -11.16 1.72 12.72
N ARG A 36 -12.36 1.17 12.90
CA ARG A 36 -13.53 1.49 12.08
C ARG A 36 -14.03 2.92 12.30
N LYS A 37 -13.74 3.52 13.47
CA LYS A 37 -14.26 4.82 13.91
C LYS A 37 -13.25 5.98 13.84
N ILE A 38 -12.01 5.73 13.42
CA ILE A 38 -11.02 6.81 13.27
C ILE A 38 -11.24 7.47 11.90
N ILE A 39 -12.17 8.41 11.88
CA ILE A 39 -12.55 9.21 10.71
C ILE A 39 -11.66 10.47 10.73
N LEU A 40 -10.89 10.70 9.66
CA LEU A 40 -10.02 11.88 9.58
C LEU A 40 -10.79 13.14 9.18
N THR A 41 -11.87 12.96 8.43
CA THR A 41 -12.82 13.96 7.97
C THR A 41 -14.08 13.20 7.56
N ASP A 42 -15.29 13.74 7.79
CA ASP A 42 -16.63 13.09 7.73
C ASP A 42 -16.91 12.09 6.58
N THR A 43 -16.10 12.07 5.54
CA THR A 43 -16.22 11.21 4.36
C THR A 43 -15.10 10.19 4.16
N ILE A 44 -13.92 10.35 4.79
CA ILE A 44 -12.75 9.49 4.52
C ILE A 44 -12.17 8.91 5.83
N PRO A 45 -12.31 7.58 6.04
CA PRO A 45 -11.67 6.90 7.16
C PRO A 45 -10.14 7.02 7.08
N LEU A 46 -9.48 7.43 8.17
CA LEU A 46 -8.01 7.61 8.24
C LEU A 46 -7.25 6.34 7.82
N ARG A 47 -7.85 5.18 8.06
CA ARG A 47 -7.33 3.87 7.66
C ARG A 47 -6.95 3.78 6.18
N PHE A 48 -7.67 4.47 5.28
CA PHE A 48 -7.38 4.44 3.85
C PHE A 48 -6.06 5.14 3.48
N LEU A 49 -5.55 6.02 4.34
CA LEU A 49 -4.32 6.77 4.09
C LEU A 49 -3.15 6.19 4.90
N LEU A 50 -3.36 5.89 6.18
CA LEU A 50 -2.32 5.32 7.03
C LEU A 50 -1.93 3.90 6.61
N TYR A 51 -2.89 3.07 6.20
CA TYR A 51 -2.61 1.67 5.89
C TYR A 51 -1.68 1.48 4.68
N PRO A 52 -1.94 2.08 3.49
CA PRO A 52 -1.02 1.93 2.37
C PRO A 52 0.37 2.51 2.68
N ILE A 53 0.45 3.60 3.43
CA ILE A 53 1.74 4.19 3.85
C ILE A 53 2.52 3.21 4.74
N VAL A 54 1.89 2.66 5.78
CA VAL A 54 2.53 1.70 6.69
C VAL A 54 2.89 0.41 5.95
N ALA A 55 2.01 -0.08 5.07
CA ALA A 55 2.27 -1.27 4.25
C ALA A 55 3.46 -1.05 3.32
N ILE A 56 3.56 0.09 2.63
CA ILE A 56 4.70 0.43 1.79
C ILE A 56 5.98 0.50 2.62
N ILE A 57 5.96 1.13 3.80
CA ILE A 57 7.13 1.19 4.70
C ILE A 57 7.58 -0.21 5.12
N LEU A 58 6.62 -1.10 5.47
CA LEU A 58 6.92 -2.49 5.83
C LEU A 58 7.46 -3.29 4.64
N ILE A 59 6.89 -3.12 3.44
CA ILE A 59 7.38 -3.75 2.21
C ILE A 59 8.82 -3.30 1.94
N VAL A 60 9.11 -2.00 1.98
CA VAL A 60 10.47 -1.46 1.77
C VAL A 60 11.44 -1.98 2.84
N ARG A 61 11.04 -2.01 4.11
CA ARG A 61 11.84 -2.61 5.18
C ARG A 61 12.07 -4.10 4.96
N PHE A 62 11.05 -4.84 4.55
CA PHE A 62 11.14 -6.27 4.28
C PHE A 62 12.07 -6.56 3.11
N PHE A 63 11.99 -5.80 2.02
CA PHE A 63 12.93 -5.91 0.90
C PHE A 63 14.38 -5.61 1.33
N LYS A 64 14.60 -4.59 2.17
CA LYS A 64 15.92 -4.28 2.70
C LYS A 64 16.47 -5.39 3.62
N PHE A 65 15.59 -6.08 4.34
CA PHE A 65 15.98 -7.16 5.25
C PHE A 65 16.19 -8.50 4.52
N HIS A 66 15.34 -8.81 3.53
CA HIS A 66 15.29 -10.10 2.86
C HIS A 66 16.16 -10.17 1.60
N ILE A 67 16.43 -9.03 0.97
CA ILE A 67 17.53 -8.90 0.00
C ILE A 67 18.72 -8.36 0.79
N PRO A 68 19.57 -9.23 1.38
CA PRO A 68 20.82 -8.75 1.93
C PRO A 68 21.53 -8.00 0.81
N ASN A 69 22.00 -6.80 1.14
CA ASN A 69 22.74 -5.92 0.24
C ASN A 69 23.82 -6.77 -0.44
N ARG A 70 23.63 -7.15 -1.71
CA ARG A 70 24.69 -7.73 -2.55
C ARG A 70 25.65 -6.57 -2.89
N GLN A 71 26.31 -6.06 -1.87
CA GLN A 71 27.37 -5.07 -1.97
C GLN A 71 28.59 -5.63 -1.23
N SER A 72 29.21 -6.61 -1.87
CA SER A 72 30.64 -6.67 -2.21
C SER A 72 30.91 -8.01 -2.89
#